data_AF-C7M2A4-F1
#
_entry.id   AF-C7M2A4-F1
#
_cell.length_a   1.000
_cell.length_b   1.000
_cell.length_c   1.000
_cell.angle_alpha   90.00
_cell.angle_beta   90.00
_cell.angle_gamma   90.00
#
_symmetry.space_group_name_H-M   'P 1'
#
loop_
_entity.id
_entity.type
_entity.pdbx_description
1 polymer ?
#
loop_
_entity_poly.entity_id
_entity_poly.type
_entity_poly.pdbx_seq_one_letter_code
_entity_poly.pdbx_strand_id
1 'polypeptide(L)'
;MIASVLGFNLVDLVILVVVGFSAVRGLRVGATIQLSSYIGFWLGLLAGAAIAPYLADLAPQGVLRTFIALVALFGVASITSAAARALGTRIVGHVRRAHLARVDAGAGSIVSVIATLLIIWVVAALALNAPIPALASEVSSSEIVRALDATLPPAPSVFARVDALFSTEGFPTVFASIPPALAGPVSLPSQAEVNHVEAEVAPSMVKVEGLACGEIQEGSAFSVGPGYFVTNAHVVAGEQSTFLVLPSGSQIAATVILYDPHLDIAVLKTTGYDVPALHFDTQVQARGTQGVVLGYPEGGPLTYGSAGVMASFNAVGRDIYNQGLTSRLVYELDAIVRPGNSGGPLVGLNGQVLGVVFSRSTTNPYVGFALAAPAVAAEVHSALSGPQNPVSTEGCVP
;
A
#
# COMPACT_ATOMS: atom_id res chain seq x y z
N MET A 1 30.92 9.43 -5.27
CA MET A 1 31.94 8.42 -4.87
C MET A 1 32.11 8.25 -3.36
N ILE A 2 31.71 9.19 -2.50
CA ILE A 2 31.77 9.00 -1.01
C ILE A 2 30.51 8.29 -0.47
N ALA A 3 29.34 8.47 -1.09
CA ALA A 3 28.07 7.88 -0.67
C ALA A 3 28.03 6.33 -0.79
N SER A 4 28.66 5.76 -1.82
CA SER A 4 28.66 4.31 -2.10
C SER A 4 29.50 3.47 -1.15
N VAL A 5 30.31 4.07 -0.27
CA VAL A 5 31.20 3.35 0.65
C VAL A 5 30.57 3.22 2.06
N LEU A 6 29.52 3.98 2.35
CA LEU A 6 28.86 4.01 3.67
C LEU A 6 27.41 3.51 3.67
N GLY A 7 26.89 3.03 2.54
CA GLY A 7 25.50 2.60 2.41
C GLY A 7 24.47 3.75 2.41
N PHE A 8 24.92 5.01 2.40
CA PHE A 8 24.05 6.18 2.33
C PHE A 8 23.67 6.50 0.89
N ASN A 9 22.38 6.71 0.65
CA ASN A 9 21.88 7.13 -0.66
C ASN A 9 21.75 8.67 -0.74
N LEU A 10 21.23 9.20 -1.85
CA LEU A 10 21.11 10.66 -2.02
C LEU A 10 20.15 11.27 -0.99
N VAL A 11 19.09 10.54 -0.63
CA VAL A 11 18.10 10.96 0.37
C VAL A 11 18.75 11.09 1.75
N ASP A 12 19.59 10.14 2.16
CA ASP A 12 20.33 10.22 3.42
C ASP A 12 21.22 11.47 3.50
N LEU A 13 21.91 11.80 2.41
CA LEU A 13 22.75 13.01 2.34
C LEU A 13 21.91 14.27 2.48
N VAL A 14 20.77 14.34 1.79
CA VAL A 14 19.83 15.47 1.89
C VAL A 14 19.30 15.58 3.33
N ILE A 15 18.91 14.47 3.95
CA ILE A 15 18.43 14.45 5.33
C ILE A 15 19.49 14.98 6.29
N LEU A 16 20.74 14.52 6.17
CA LEU A 16 21.84 14.99 7.02
C LEU A 16 22.08 16.50 6.89
N VAL A 17 22.03 17.03 5.66
CA VAL A 17 22.15 18.48 5.40
C VAL A 17 20.99 19.25 6.03
N VAL A 18 19.75 18.78 5.86
CA VAL A 18 18.55 19.42 6.40
C VAL A 18 18.57 19.37 7.93
N VAL A 19 18.89 18.23 8.54
CA VAL A 19 19.01 18.06 9.99
C VAL A 19 20.13 18.95 10.54
N GLY A 20 21.28 19.01 9.87
CA GLY A 20 22.39 19.90 10.26
C GLY A 20 22.01 21.37 10.21
N PHE A 21 21.34 21.81 9.15
CA PHE A 21 20.82 23.16 9.03
C PHE A 21 19.80 23.48 10.13
N SER A 22 18.87 22.56 10.38
CA SER A 22 17.88 22.68 11.46
C SER A 22 18.54 22.75 12.83
N ALA A 23 19.57 21.95 13.10
CA ALA A 23 20.32 21.99 14.35
C ALA A 23 20.97 23.36 14.59
N VAL A 24 21.62 23.93 13.55
CA VAL A 24 22.24 25.27 13.61
C VAL A 24 21.19 26.36 13.79
N ARG A 25 20.07 26.29 13.06
CA ARG A 25 18.94 27.20 13.25
C ARG A 25 18.38 27.10 14.66
N GLY A 26 18.28 25.89 15.21
CA GLY A 26 17.80 25.63 16.55
C GLY A 26 18.65 26.28 17.64
N LEU A 27 19.99 26.25 17.47
CA LEU A 27 20.93 26.97 18.34
C LEU A 27 20.70 28.49 18.32
N ARG A 28 20.35 29.05 17.16
CA ARG A 28 20.12 30.50 17.01
C ARG A 28 18.77 30.94 17.59
N VAL A 29 17.74 30.10 17.45
CA VAL A 29 16.36 30.43 17.85
C VAL A 29 16.09 30.10 19.32
N GLY A 30 16.66 29.03 19.85
CA GLY A 30 16.38 28.53 21.19
C GLY A 30 15.12 27.66 21.28
N ALA A 31 15.02 26.84 22.33
CA ALA A 31 13.93 25.89 22.54
C ALA A 31 12.62 26.60 22.82
N THR A 32 12.64 27.66 23.64
CA THR A 32 11.41 28.31 24.12
C THR A 32 10.57 28.84 22.95
N ILE A 33 11.21 29.55 22.02
CA ILE A 33 10.52 30.11 20.85
C ILE A 33 10.02 28.99 19.93
N GLN A 34 10.80 27.93 19.74
CA GLN A 34 10.40 26.80 18.90
C GLN A 34 9.22 26.03 19.47
N LEU A 35 9.26 25.68 20.75
CA LEU A 35 8.18 24.99 21.43
C LEU A 35 6.89 25.82 21.36
N SER A 36 6.96 27.14 21.59
CA SER A 36 5.81 28.01 21.39
C SER A 36 5.30 27.97 19.94
N SER A 37 6.18 28.04 18.94
CA SER A 37 5.78 27.94 17.53
C SER A 37 5.14 26.59 17.19
N TYR A 38 5.66 25.47 17.70
CA TYR A 38 5.11 24.14 17.47
C TYR A 38 3.77 23.93 18.16
N ILE A 39 3.64 24.35 19.42
CA ILE A 39 2.36 24.34 20.13
C ILE A 39 1.33 25.16 19.36
N GLY A 40 1.70 26.37 18.92
CA GLY A 40 0.84 27.21 18.09
C GLY A 40 0.42 26.51 16.80
N PHE A 41 1.37 25.91 16.08
CA PHE A 41 1.09 25.18 14.84
C PHE A 41 0.12 24.02 15.05
N TRP A 42 0.33 23.19 16.07
CA TRP A 42 -0.52 22.04 16.36
C TRP A 42 -1.92 22.45 16.81
N LEU A 43 -2.04 23.48 17.66
CA LEU A 43 -3.35 24.04 18.03
C LEU A 43 -4.08 24.61 16.80
N GLY A 44 -3.35 25.25 15.89
CA GLY A 44 -3.91 25.74 14.65
C GLY A 44 -4.24 24.66 13.64
N LEU A 45 -3.52 23.53 13.62
CA LEU A 45 -3.92 22.36 12.83
C LEU A 45 -5.23 21.76 13.36
N LEU A 46 -5.39 21.66 14.68
CA LEU A 46 -6.64 21.17 15.28
C LEU A 46 -7.81 22.12 14.98
N ALA A 47 -7.62 23.42 15.17
CA ALA A 47 -8.64 24.42 14.84
C ALA A 47 -8.92 24.45 13.32
N GLY A 48 -7.87 24.39 12.50
CA GLY A 48 -7.96 24.32 11.05
C GLY A 48 -8.72 23.09 10.58
N ALA A 49 -8.46 21.91 11.17
CA ALA A 49 -9.17 20.68 10.86
C ALA A 49 -10.65 20.73 11.26
N ALA A 50 -10.99 21.43 12.35
CA ALA A 50 -12.38 21.64 12.75
C ALA A 50 -13.12 22.61 11.81
N ILE A 51 -12.43 23.63 11.29
CA ILE A 51 -13.04 24.68 10.44
C ILE A 51 -13.03 24.31 8.95
N ALA A 52 -12.03 23.54 8.50
CA ALA A 52 -11.79 23.22 7.09
C ALA A 52 -13.01 22.59 6.38
N PRO A 53 -13.76 21.63 6.96
CA PRO A 53 -14.94 21.07 6.31
C PRO A 53 -15.99 22.15 6.01
N TYR A 54 -16.29 23.02 6.98
CA TYR A 54 -17.28 24.09 6.81
C TYR A 54 -16.88 25.09 5.72
N LEU A 55 -15.59 25.40 5.59
CA LEU A 55 -15.09 26.27 4.53
C LEU A 55 -15.07 25.57 3.17
N ALA A 56 -14.73 24.28 3.15
CA ALA A 56 -14.69 23.47 1.95
C ALA A 56 -16.09 23.27 1.36
N ASP A 57 -17.12 23.17 2.20
CA ASP A 57 -18.53 23.04 1.78
C ASP A 57 -19.07 24.28 1.04
N LEU A 58 -18.37 25.41 1.11
CA LEU A 58 -18.68 26.61 0.32
C LEU A 58 -18.24 26.48 -1.15
N ALA A 59 -17.37 25.52 -1.46
CA ALA A 59 -16.90 25.28 -2.82
C ALA A 59 -17.65 24.14 -3.53
N PRO A 60 -17.82 24.24 -4.86
CA PRO A 60 -18.22 23.12 -5.69
C PRO A 60 -17.30 21.90 -5.49
N GLN A 61 -17.82 20.69 -5.77
CA GLN A 61 -17.07 19.45 -5.65
C GLN A 61 -15.80 19.44 -6.54
N GLY A 62 -14.82 18.60 -6.17
CA GLY A 62 -13.56 18.43 -6.90
C GLY A 62 -12.38 19.19 -6.29
N VAL A 63 -11.38 19.51 -7.13
CA VAL A 63 -10.05 20.00 -6.71
C VAL A 63 -10.13 21.28 -5.87
N LEU A 64 -11.06 22.18 -6.18
CA LEU A 64 -11.20 23.46 -5.46
C LEU A 64 -11.62 23.25 -3.99
N ARG A 65 -12.51 22.30 -3.70
CA ARG A 65 -12.94 21.96 -2.34
C ARG A 65 -11.76 21.45 -1.50
N THR A 66 -10.96 20.53 -2.08
CA THR A 66 -9.74 20.02 -1.45
C THR A 66 -8.72 21.14 -1.21
N PHE A 67 -8.53 22.02 -2.20
CA PHE A 67 -7.64 23.16 -2.07
C PHE A 67 -8.06 24.11 -0.94
N ILE A 68 -9.36 24.45 -0.83
CA ILE A 68 -9.86 25.29 0.26
C ILE A 68 -9.68 24.61 1.62
N ALA A 69 -9.94 23.31 1.72
CA ALA A 69 -9.72 22.55 2.94
C ALA A 69 -8.24 22.60 3.39
N LEU A 70 -7.31 22.42 2.46
CA LEU A 70 -5.87 22.48 2.73
C LEU A 70 -5.42 23.90 3.12
N VAL A 71 -5.89 24.93 2.41
CA VAL A 71 -5.59 26.33 2.73
C VAL A 71 -6.15 26.72 4.11
N ALA A 72 -7.36 26.29 4.44
CA ALA A 72 -7.93 26.51 5.77
C ALA A 72 -7.09 25.82 6.86
N LEU A 73 -6.75 24.54 6.65
CA LEU A 73 -5.96 23.75 7.59
C LEU A 73 -4.57 24.35 7.85
N PHE A 74 -3.77 24.53 6.79
CA PHE A 74 -2.40 25.02 6.92
C PHE A 74 -2.32 26.54 7.14
N GLY A 75 -3.31 27.29 6.68
CA GLY A 75 -3.41 28.73 6.90
C GLY A 75 -3.62 29.05 8.38
N VAL A 76 -4.60 28.41 9.03
CA VAL A 76 -4.85 28.58 10.47
C VAL A 76 -3.64 28.12 11.30
N ALA A 77 -3.04 26.99 10.95
CA ALA A 77 -1.82 26.49 11.58
C ALA A 77 -0.64 27.49 11.48
N SER A 78 -0.47 28.13 10.32
CA SER A 78 0.61 29.11 10.11
C SER A 78 0.39 30.40 10.91
N ILE A 79 -0.84 30.92 10.92
CA ILE A 79 -1.19 32.15 11.64
C ILE A 79 -1.01 31.97 13.15
N THR A 80 -1.54 30.87 13.70
CA THR A 80 -1.43 30.54 15.13
C THR A 80 0.01 30.25 15.54
N SER A 81 0.80 29.57 14.70
CA SER A 81 2.24 29.38 14.92
C SER A 81 2.99 30.71 14.99
N ALA A 82 2.70 31.65 14.08
CA ALA A 82 3.30 32.98 14.08
C ALA A 82 2.93 33.79 15.32
N ALA A 83 1.65 33.75 15.74
CA ALA A 83 1.18 34.40 16.96
C ALA A 83 1.85 33.81 18.21
N ALA A 84 1.94 32.48 18.32
CA ALA A 84 2.59 31.80 19.42
C ALA A 84 4.10 32.08 19.46
N ARG A 85 4.74 32.20 18.29
CA ARG A 85 6.15 32.64 18.17
C ARG A 85 6.33 34.05 18.74
N ALA A 86 5.46 34.99 18.38
CA ALA A 86 5.51 36.37 18.86
C ALA A 86 5.25 36.47 20.38
N LEU A 87 4.41 35.59 20.92
CA LEU A 87 4.23 35.48 22.37
C LEU A 87 5.48 34.90 23.05
N GLY A 88 6.05 33.84 22.48
CA GLY A 88 7.27 33.20 22.98
C GLY A 88 8.46 34.15 23.04
N THR A 89 8.64 35.01 22.03
CA THR A 89 9.72 36.02 22.04
C THR A 89 9.53 37.06 23.14
N ARG A 90 8.29 37.47 23.43
CA ARG A 90 7.99 38.39 24.55
C ARG A 90 8.26 37.76 25.91
N ILE A 91 7.90 36.49 26.10
CA ILE A 91 8.16 35.73 27.34
C ILE A 91 9.68 35.58 27.57
N VAL A 92 10.43 35.20 26.53
CA VAL A 92 11.90 35.06 26.63
C VAL A 92 12.58 36.40 26.94
N GLY A 93 12.08 37.50 26.39
CA GLY A 93 12.58 38.85 26.67
C GLY A 93 12.43 39.26 28.14
N HIS A 94 11.42 38.74 28.85
CA HIS A 94 11.21 38.99 30.28
C HIS A 94 12.02 38.06 31.21
N VAL A 95 12.36 36.85 30.74
CA VAL A 95 12.88 35.76 31.60
C VAL A 95 14.41 35.58 31.51
N ARG A 96 15.09 36.11 30.48
CA ARG A 96 16.55 35.95 30.31
C ARG A 96 17.38 36.79 31.29
N ARG A 97 17.60 36.27 32.50
CA ARG A 97 18.85 36.50 33.26
C ARG A 97 19.95 35.61 32.65
N ALA A 98 21.16 36.13 32.50
CA ALA A 98 22.20 35.70 31.56
C ALA A 98 22.73 34.24 31.65
N HIS A 99 22.23 33.39 32.56
CA HIS A 99 22.74 32.02 32.75
C HIS A 99 21.96 30.90 32.04
N LEU A 100 20.71 31.14 31.59
CA LEU A 100 19.90 30.09 30.94
C LEU A 100 19.92 30.13 29.39
N ALA A 101 20.51 31.15 28.78
CA ALA A 101 20.48 31.34 27.34
C ALA A 101 21.23 30.24 26.55
N ARG A 102 22.33 29.71 27.10
CA ARG A 102 23.09 28.61 26.47
C ARG A 102 22.34 27.28 26.56
N VAL A 103 21.63 27.05 27.67
CA VAL A 103 20.80 25.87 27.86
C VAL A 103 19.60 25.91 26.91
N ASP A 104 18.92 27.05 26.80
CA ASP A 104 17.83 27.27 25.85
C ASP A 104 18.28 27.12 24.38
N ALA A 105 19.47 27.61 24.03
CA ALA A 105 20.06 27.40 22.70
C ALA A 105 20.35 25.91 22.43
N GLY A 106 21.01 25.22 23.35
CA GLY A 106 21.34 23.79 23.22
C GLY A 106 20.07 22.93 23.11
N ALA A 107 19.10 23.14 23.99
CA ALA A 107 17.80 22.48 23.91
C ALA A 107 17.07 22.83 22.60
N GLY A 108 17.23 24.05 22.08
CA GLY A 108 16.67 24.47 20.81
C GLY A 108 17.20 23.68 19.62
N SER A 109 18.46 23.27 19.65
CA SER A 109 19.03 22.38 18.63
C SER A 109 18.35 21.00 18.65
N ILE A 110 18.22 20.41 19.84
CA ILE A 110 17.58 19.10 20.02
C ILE A 110 16.13 19.13 19.53
N VAL A 111 15.36 20.14 19.96
CA VAL A 111 13.96 20.32 19.55
C VAL A 111 13.84 20.47 18.03
N SER A 112 14.72 21.26 17.40
CA SER A 112 14.75 21.42 15.93
C SER A 112 15.06 20.10 15.22
N VAL A 113 16.02 19.32 15.71
CA VAL A 113 16.37 18.02 15.12
C VAL A 113 15.19 17.06 15.20
N ILE A 114 14.59 16.91 16.39
CA ILE A 114 13.41 16.03 16.58
C ILE A 114 12.27 16.45 15.66
N ALA A 115 11.91 17.74 15.64
CA ALA A 115 10.83 18.23 14.77
C ALA A 115 11.13 18.02 13.29
N THR A 116 12.40 18.17 12.88
CA THR A 116 12.82 17.93 11.48
C THR A 116 12.71 16.45 11.11
N LEU A 117 13.14 15.55 11.99
CA LEU A 117 13.01 14.10 11.77
C LEU A 117 11.55 13.66 11.68
N LEU A 118 10.66 14.22 12.51
CA LEU A 118 9.22 13.97 12.41
C LEU A 118 8.63 14.46 11.08
N ILE A 119 9.05 15.64 10.59
CA ILE A 119 8.62 16.13 9.28
C ILE A 119 9.14 15.22 8.17
N ILE A 120 10.40 14.80 8.23
CA ILE A 120 11.00 13.87 7.27
C ILE A 120 10.23 12.55 7.26
N TRP A 121 9.86 12.01 8.42
CA TRP A 121 9.06 10.79 8.51
C TRP A 121 7.70 10.94 7.81
N VAL A 122 6.97 12.04 8.03
CA VAL A 122 5.70 12.30 7.32
C VAL A 122 5.91 12.47 5.82
N VAL A 123 6.92 13.24 5.40
CA VAL A 123 7.21 13.48 3.98
C VAL A 123 7.64 12.20 3.27
N ALA A 124 8.43 11.35 3.94
CA ALA A 124 8.86 10.07 3.40
C ALA A 124 7.66 9.13 3.17
N ALA A 125 6.73 9.06 4.12
CA ALA A 125 5.49 8.29 3.95
C ALA A 125 4.70 8.75 2.72
N LEU A 126 4.54 10.07 2.52
CA LEU A 126 3.88 10.62 1.33
C LEU A 126 4.65 10.36 0.04
N ALA A 127 5.98 10.43 0.08
CA ALA A 127 6.82 10.21 -1.09
C ALA A 127 6.81 8.75 -1.57
N LEU A 128 6.66 7.79 -0.65
CA LEU A 128 6.57 6.36 -0.97
C LEU A 128 5.27 5.98 -1.69
N ASN A 129 4.21 6.76 -1.48
CA ASN A 129 2.90 6.56 -2.11
C ASN A 129 2.68 7.48 -3.32
N ALA A 130 3.65 8.35 -3.64
CA ALA A 130 3.57 9.21 -4.81
C ALA A 130 3.66 8.39 -6.12
N PRO A 131 3.02 8.83 -7.22
CA PRO A 131 3.05 8.16 -8.53
C PRO A 131 4.40 8.33 -9.26
N ILE A 132 5.51 8.36 -8.52
CA ILE A 132 6.87 8.55 -9.03
C ILE A 132 7.76 7.42 -8.47
N PRO A 133 7.83 6.25 -9.14
CA PRO A 133 8.54 5.08 -8.63
C PRO A 133 10.02 5.33 -8.33
N ALA A 134 10.68 6.18 -9.13
CA ALA A 134 12.08 6.56 -8.92
C ALA A 134 12.30 7.27 -7.57
N LEU A 135 11.37 8.12 -7.15
CA LEU A 135 11.43 8.79 -5.86
C LEU A 135 11.17 7.80 -4.73
N ALA A 136 10.16 6.95 -4.86
CA ALA A 136 9.81 5.96 -3.85
C ALA A 136 10.96 4.94 -3.63
N SER A 137 11.64 4.51 -4.70
CA SER A 137 12.82 3.64 -4.63
C SER A 137 13.99 4.30 -3.87
N GLU A 138 14.27 5.58 -4.13
CA GLU A 138 15.31 6.31 -3.40
C GLU A 138 14.93 6.53 -1.92
N VAL A 139 13.66 6.78 -1.61
CA VAL A 139 13.21 6.95 -0.21
C VAL A 139 13.22 5.62 0.56
N SER A 140 12.73 4.53 -0.05
CA SER A 140 12.71 3.20 0.58
C SER A 140 14.11 2.63 0.79
N SER A 141 15.08 3.03 -0.04
CA SER A 141 16.48 2.63 0.10
C SER A 141 17.26 3.42 1.17
N SER A 142 16.71 4.47 1.77
CA SER A 142 17.39 5.30 2.79
C SER A 142 17.48 4.61 4.15
N GLU A 143 18.68 4.57 4.73
CA GLU A 143 18.91 4.02 6.08
C GLU A 143 18.27 4.88 7.17
N ILE A 144 18.33 6.21 7.03
CA ILE A 144 17.76 7.12 8.03
C ILE A 144 16.24 7.00 8.05
N VAL A 145 15.61 6.95 6.88
CA VAL A 145 14.15 6.81 6.77
C VAL A 145 13.69 5.47 7.36
N ARG A 146 14.40 4.36 7.06
CA ARG A 146 14.12 3.05 7.66
C ARG A 146 14.27 3.05 9.17
N ALA A 147 15.33 3.66 9.70
CA ALA A 147 15.54 3.78 11.14
C ALA A 147 14.44 4.60 11.83
N LEU A 148 13.95 5.66 11.19
CA LEU A 148 12.82 6.44 11.68
C LEU A 148 11.53 5.60 11.69
N ASP A 149 11.22 4.92 10.59
CA ASP A 149 10.00 4.10 10.51
C ASP A 149 9.99 2.91 11.47
N ALA A 150 11.16 2.30 11.74
CA ALA A 150 11.28 1.23 12.73
C ALA A 150 11.05 1.69 14.18
N THR A 151 11.21 3.00 14.46
CA THR A 151 11.08 3.57 15.81
C THR A 151 9.76 4.30 16.05
N LEU A 152 9.17 4.85 14.99
CA LEU A 152 7.92 5.60 15.03
C LEU A 152 6.71 4.69 14.74
N PRO A 153 5.52 5.01 15.26
CA PRO A 153 4.32 4.27 14.91
C PRO A 153 4.00 4.43 13.41
N PRO A 154 3.21 3.51 12.81
CA PRO A 154 2.76 3.65 11.42
C PRO A 154 2.06 5.00 11.18
N ALA A 155 2.18 5.52 9.96
CA ALA A 155 1.58 6.81 9.61
C ALA A 155 0.05 6.79 9.84
N PRO A 156 -0.54 7.89 10.38
CA PRO A 156 -1.98 7.98 10.56
C PRO A 156 -2.77 7.76 9.27
N SER A 157 -3.90 7.06 9.35
CA SER A 157 -4.77 6.72 8.20
C SER A 157 -5.37 7.93 7.45
N VAL A 158 -5.31 9.14 8.02
CA VAL A 158 -5.64 10.38 7.32
C VAL A 158 -4.78 10.59 6.08
N PHE A 159 -3.53 10.12 6.09
CA PHE A 159 -2.64 10.22 4.94
C PHE A 159 -2.97 9.20 3.84
N ALA A 160 -3.51 8.03 4.20
CA ALA A 160 -3.99 7.04 3.23
C ALA A 160 -5.17 7.57 2.39
N ARG A 161 -5.95 8.53 2.89
CA ARG A 161 -6.99 9.22 2.08
C ARG A 161 -6.41 10.15 1.03
N VAL A 162 -5.20 10.66 1.23
CA VAL A 162 -4.48 11.44 0.23
C VAL A 162 -3.95 10.50 -0.85
N ASP A 163 -3.51 9.30 -0.47
CA ASP A 163 -3.11 8.25 -1.41
C ASP A 163 -4.28 7.86 -2.34
N ALA A 164 -5.49 7.68 -1.80
CA ALA A 164 -6.71 7.38 -2.58
C ALA A 164 -7.05 8.44 -3.66
N LEU A 165 -6.62 9.70 -3.49
CA LEU A 165 -6.79 10.75 -4.50
C LEU A 165 -5.79 10.64 -5.66
N PHE A 166 -4.70 9.90 -5.47
CA PHE A 166 -3.62 9.71 -6.44
C PHE A 166 -3.47 8.26 -6.93
N SER A 167 -4.05 7.29 -6.23
CA SER A 167 -4.03 5.87 -6.57
C SER A 167 -5.25 5.50 -7.41
N THR A 168 -5.21 5.83 -8.70
CA THR A 168 -6.15 5.33 -9.72
C THR A 168 -5.93 3.85 -10.08
N GLU A 169 -5.08 3.11 -9.35
CA GLU A 169 -4.50 1.83 -9.80
C GLU A 169 -5.15 0.58 -9.18
N GLY A 170 -6.19 0.71 -8.34
CA GLY A 170 -7.05 -0.42 -7.93
C GLY A 170 -6.41 -1.53 -7.08
N PHE A 171 -5.20 -1.34 -6.54
CA PHE A 171 -4.51 -2.35 -5.73
C PHE A 171 -4.56 -2.06 -4.21
N PRO A 172 -4.75 -3.10 -3.37
CA PRO A 172 -4.57 -2.98 -1.93
C PRO A 172 -3.10 -2.70 -1.55
N THR A 173 -2.92 -2.00 -0.43
CA THR A 173 -1.59 -1.77 0.16
C THR A 173 -1.09 -3.01 0.88
N VAL A 174 0.12 -3.46 0.55
CA VAL A 174 0.72 -4.68 1.13
C VAL A 174 1.27 -4.45 2.54
N PHE A 175 1.79 -3.24 2.81
CA PHE A 175 2.48 -2.90 4.03
C PHE A 175 1.80 -1.70 4.70
N ALA A 176 1.63 -1.78 6.02
CA ALA A 176 1.13 -0.65 6.82
C ALA A 176 2.21 0.41 7.10
N SER A 177 3.47 0.05 6.83
CA SER A 177 4.71 0.78 7.09
C SER A 177 5.58 0.78 5.83
N ILE A 178 6.81 1.30 5.89
CA ILE A 178 7.72 1.28 4.75
C ILE A 178 8.01 -0.17 4.35
N PRO A 179 7.87 -0.54 3.06
CA PRO A 179 8.19 -1.88 2.59
C PRO A 179 9.64 -2.26 2.94
N PRO A 180 9.91 -3.53 3.29
CA PRO A 180 11.28 -4.00 3.43
C PRO A 180 12.05 -3.78 2.12
N ALA A 181 13.38 -3.67 2.22
CA ALA A 181 14.23 -3.61 1.04
C ALA A 181 13.93 -4.81 0.14
N LEU A 182 13.66 -4.53 -1.14
CA LEU A 182 13.33 -5.56 -2.11
C LEU A 182 14.45 -6.60 -2.17
N ALA A 183 14.04 -7.84 -2.24
CA ALA A 183 14.96 -8.93 -2.48
C ALA A 183 15.68 -8.73 -3.83
N GLY A 184 16.85 -9.32 -4.01
CA GLY A 184 17.52 -9.31 -5.32
C GLY A 184 16.75 -10.15 -6.36
N PRO A 185 16.99 -9.95 -7.67
CA PRO A 185 16.36 -10.74 -8.72
C PRO A 185 16.70 -12.23 -8.62
N VAL A 186 15.90 -13.07 -9.30
CA VAL A 186 16.07 -14.53 -9.34
C VAL A 186 16.05 -15.06 -10.77
N SER A 187 16.44 -16.32 -10.96
CA SER A 187 16.35 -16.97 -12.27
C SER A 187 14.89 -17.20 -12.66
N LEU A 188 14.49 -16.68 -13.82
CA LEU A 188 13.14 -16.86 -14.38
C LEU A 188 13.06 -18.08 -15.30
N PRO A 189 11.89 -18.71 -15.47
CA PRO A 189 11.73 -19.83 -16.41
C PRO A 189 11.94 -19.38 -17.85
N SER A 190 12.30 -20.34 -18.71
CA SER A 190 12.41 -20.13 -20.15
C SER A 190 11.03 -19.94 -20.79
N GLN A 191 10.99 -19.30 -21.97
CA GLN A 191 9.73 -19.10 -22.69
C GLN A 191 9.02 -20.41 -23.04
N ALA A 192 9.77 -21.50 -23.27
CA ALA A 192 9.19 -22.81 -23.55
C ALA A 192 8.46 -23.38 -22.34
N GLU A 193 9.02 -23.24 -21.14
CA GLU A 193 8.38 -23.63 -19.88
C GLU A 193 7.15 -22.77 -19.59
N VAL A 194 7.24 -21.45 -19.82
CA VAL A 194 6.11 -20.53 -19.68
C VAL A 194 4.94 -20.93 -20.58
N ASN A 195 5.21 -21.20 -21.86
CA ASN A 195 4.18 -21.62 -22.83
C ASN A 195 3.58 -22.98 -22.48
N HIS A 196 4.37 -23.89 -21.89
CA HIS A 196 3.86 -25.19 -21.46
C HIS A 196 2.85 -25.05 -20.31
N VAL A 197 3.21 -24.29 -19.28
CA VAL A 197 2.33 -24.02 -18.13
C VAL A 197 1.08 -23.27 -18.58
N GLU A 198 1.22 -22.28 -19.46
CA GLU A 198 0.06 -21.55 -19.99
C GLU A 198 -0.94 -22.47 -20.69
N ALA A 199 -0.47 -23.37 -21.57
CA ALA A 199 -1.35 -24.28 -22.30
C ALA A 199 -2.14 -25.22 -21.36
N GLU A 200 -1.56 -25.57 -20.21
CA GLU A 200 -2.22 -26.40 -19.18
C GLU A 200 -3.22 -25.59 -18.34
N VAL A 201 -2.86 -24.36 -17.97
CA VAL A 201 -3.60 -23.55 -16.98
C VAL A 201 -4.69 -22.69 -17.61
N ALA A 202 -4.46 -22.15 -18.82
CA ALA A 202 -5.37 -21.20 -19.47
C ALA A 202 -6.84 -21.65 -19.54
N PRO A 203 -7.17 -22.94 -19.76
CA PRO A 203 -8.56 -23.41 -19.73
C PRO A 203 -9.26 -23.26 -18.37
N SER A 204 -8.50 -23.12 -17.29
CA SER A 204 -8.98 -22.99 -15.91
C SER A 204 -9.20 -21.53 -15.49
N MET A 205 -8.85 -20.58 -16.36
CA MET A 205 -8.87 -19.14 -16.09
C MET A 205 -10.16 -18.48 -16.58
N VAL A 206 -10.66 -17.52 -15.80
CA VAL A 206 -11.77 -16.64 -16.19
C VAL A 206 -11.50 -15.22 -15.69
N LYS A 207 -12.07 -14.22 -16.36
CA LYS A 207 -12.10 -12.84 -15.86
C LYS A 207 -13.29 -12.68 -14.91
N VAL A 208 -13.13 -11.87 -13.87
CA VAL A 208 -14.22 -11.46 -12.97
C VAL A 208 -14.59 -10.03 -13.32
N GLU A 209 -15.87 -9.74 -13.43
CA GLU A 209 -16.42 -8.39 -13.61
C GLU A 209 -17.64 -8.17 -12.72
N GLY A 210 -17.77 -6.98 -12.16
CA GLY A 210 -18.99 -6.57 -11.46
C GLY A 210 -19.08 -5.07 -11.29
N LEU A 211 -20.32 -4.58 -11.11
CA LEU A 211 -20.56 -3.17 -10.84
C LEU A 211 -20.52 -2.94 -9.33
N ALA A 212 -19.59 -2.11 -8.89
CA ALA A 212 -19.47 -1.67 -7.51
C ALA A 212 -19.14 -0.18 -7.46
N CYS A 213 -19.73 0.53 -6.50
CA CYS A 213 -19.27 1.88 -6.15
C CYS A 213 -19.31 2.93 -7.29
N GLY A 214 -20.10 2.68 -8.34
CA GLY A 214 -20.22 3.55 -9.52
C GLY A 214 -19.24 3.24 -10.65
N GLU A 215 -18.40 2.21 -10.49
CA GLU A 215 -17.37 1.79 -11.46
C GLU A 215 -17.50 0.28 -11.75
N ILE A 216 -16.94 -0.16 -12.88
CA ILE A 216 -16.78 -1.59 -13.17
C ILE A 216 -15.50 -2.06 -12.50
N GLN A 217 -15.61 -3.03 -11.60
CA GLN A 217 -14.46 -3.75 -11.05
C GLN A 217 -14.15 -4.95 -11.91
N GLU A 218 -12.85 -5.19 -12.13
CA GLU A 218 -12.37 -6.27 -12.97
C GLU A 218 -11.16 -6.94 -12.33
N GLY A 219 -11.05 -8.25 -12.51
CA GLY A 219 -9.95 -9.04 -11.99
C GLY A 219 -9.84 -10.41 -12.64
N SER A 220 -9.01 -11.24 -12.07
CA SER A 220 -8.77 -12.61 -12.52
C SER A 220 -9.33 -13.61 -11.51
N ALA A 221 -9.74 -14.77 -12.00
CA ALA A 221 -10.05 -15.92 -11.18
C ALA A 221 -9.63 -17.21 -11.86
N PHE A 222 -9.45 -18.26 -11.06
CA PHE A 222 -9.12 -19.60 -11.54
C PHE A 222 -9.98 -20.65 -10.85
N SER A 223 -10.27 -21.73 -11.58
CA SER A 223 -11.08 -22.82 -11.05
C SER A 223 -10.32 -23.66 -10.04
N VAL A 224 -11.00 -24.00 -8.94
CA VAL A 224 -10.52 -24.92 -7.89
C VAL A 224 -11.43 -26.15 -7.73
N GLY A 225 -12.41 -26.28 -8.62
CA GLY A 225 -13.39 -27.37 -8.64
C GLY A 225 -14.56 -27.05 -9.56
N PRO A 226 -15.45 -28.03 -9.82
CA PRO A 226 -16.63 -27.84 -10.66
C PRO A 226 -17.50 -26.69 -10.17
N GLY A 227 -17.61 -25.62 -10.96
CA GLY A 227 -18.36 -24.41 -10.62
C GLY A 227 -17.77 -23.53 -9.51
N TYR A 228 -16.53 -23.77 -9.05
CA TYR A 228 -15.88 -22.97 -8.00
C TYR A 228 -14.63 -22.28 -8.52
N PHE A 229 -14.53 -20.98 -8.20
CA PHE A 229 -13.42 -20.12 -8.62
C PHE A 229 -12.87 -19.34 -7.44
N VAL A 230 -11.56 -19.13 -7.41
CA VAL A 230 -10.88 -18.30 -6.42
C VAL A 230 -10.49 -16.97 -7.06
N THR A 231 -10.68 -15.89 -6.33
CA THR A 231 -10.20 -14.54 -6.66
C THR A 231 -9.83 -13.79 -5.37
N ASN A 232 -9.44 -12.51 -5.48
CA ASN A 232 -9.25 -11.67 -4.30
C ASN A 232 -10.57 -11.08 -3.81
N ALA A 233 -10.65 -10.78 -2.51
CA ALA A 233 -11.82 -10.14 -1.93
C ALA A 233 -12.00 -8.72 -2.50
N HIS A 234 -10.92 -7.94 -2.66
CA HIS A 234 -11.02 -6.59 -3.21
C HIS A 234 -11.56 -6.54 -4.65
N VAL A 235 -11.41 -7.62 -5.43
CA VAL A 235 -11.95 -7.69 -6.80
C VAL A 235 -13.48 -7.65 -6.80
N VAL A 236 -14.12 -8.21 -5.76
CA VAL A 236 -15.59 -8.31 -5.66
C VAL A 236 -16.20 -7.39 -4.60
N ALA A 237 -15.38 -6.57 -3.94
CA ALA A 237 -15.80 -5.75 -2.80
C ALA A 237 -16.89 -4.73 -3.21
N GLY A 238 -18.00 -4.69 -2.48
CA GLY A 238 -19.12 -3.79 -2.76
C GLY A 238 -19.93 -4.10 -4.02
N GLU A 239 -19.66 -5.22 -4.72
CA GLU A 239 -20.45 -5.64 -5.87
C GLU A 239 -21.85 -6.11 -5.45
N GLN A 240 -22.87 -5.69 -6.20
CA GLN A 240 -24.22 -6.26 -6.07
C GLN A 240 -24.42 -7.51 -6.91
N SER A 241 -23.65 -7.65 -7.97
CA SER A 241 -23.72 -8.75 -8.93
C SER A 241 -22.34 -9.00 -9.51
N THR A 242 -21.83 -10.21 -9.32
CA THR A 242 -20.53 -10.68 -9.83
C THR A 242 -20.74 -11.57 -11.05
N PHE A 243 -19.93 -11.37 -12.08
CA PHE A 243 -19.96 -12.15 -13.32
C PHE A 243 -18.58 -12.74 -13.61
N LEU A 244 -18.56 -13.98 -14.12
CA LEU A 244 -17.41 -14.59 -14.76
C LEU A 244 -17.50 -14.32 -16.25
N VAL A 245 -16.47 -13.72 -16.82
CA VAL A 245 -16.34 -13.50 -18.25
C VAL A 245 -15.46 -14.60 -18.83
N LEU A 246 -16.08 -15.39 -19.70
CA LEU A 246 -15.46 -16.50 -20.39
C LEU A 246 -14.48 -16.00 -21.46
N PRO A 247 -13.55 -16.84 -21.94
CA PRO A 247 -12.71 -16.53 -23.10
C PRO A 247 -13.51 -16.18 -24.37
N SER A 248 -14.77 -16.65 -24.48
CA SER A 248 -15.68 -16.28 -25.56
C SER A 248 -16.26 -14.87 -25.45
N GLY A 249 -16.07 -14.19 -24.32
CA GLY A 249 -16.71 -12.94 -23.95
C GLY A 249 -18.11 -13.10 -23.33
N SER A 250 -18.62 -14.34 -23.21
CA SER A 250 -19.90 -14.60 -22.55
C SER A 250 -19.78 -14.37 -21.03
N GLN A 251 -20.81 -13.77 -20.42
CA GLN A 251 -20.87 -13.55 -18.99
C GLN A 251 -21.74 -14.61 -18.31
N ILE A 252 -21.29 -15.12 -17.17
CA ILE A 252 -22.02 -16.07 -16.33
C ILE A 252 -22.11 -15.50 -14.93
N ALA A 253 -23.31 -15.46 -14.36
CA ALA A 253 -23.49 -15.01 -12.98
C ALA A 253 -22.75 -15.93 -11.99
N ALA A 254 -22.09 -15.33 -11.01
CA ALA A 254 -21.47 -16.02 -9.90
C ALA A 254 -21.95 -15.45 -8.56
N THR A 255 -22.00 -16.32 -7.56
CA THR A 255 -22.33 -15.98 -6.18
C THR A 255 -21.07 -16.06 -5.34
N VAL A 256 -20.78 -15.02 -4.57
CA VAL A 256 -19.71 -15.06 -3.57
C VAL A 256 -20.16 -15.94 -2.40
N ILE A 257 -19.43 -17.03 -2.13
CA ILE A 257 -19.72 -17.97 -1.03
C ILE A 257 -18.69 -17.90 0.11
N LEU A 258 -17.56 -17.24 -0.14
CA LEU A 258 -16.57 -16.85 0.87
C LEU A 258 -16.09 -15.46 0.52
N TYR A 259 -15.99 -14.60 1.53
CA TYR A 259 -15.40 -13.27 1.45
C TYR A 259 -14.55 -13.02 2.69
N ASP A 260 -13.23 -13.03 2.54
CA ASP A 260 -12.28 -12.73 3.61
C ASP A 260 -11.51 -11.44 3.29
N PRO A 261 -11.91 -10.28 3.86
CA PRO A 261 -11.21 -9.01 3.67
C PRO A 261 -9.86 -8.96 4.38
N HIS A 262 -9.64 -9.81 5.39
CA HIS A 262 -8.40 -9.85 6.16
C HIS A 262 -7.29 -10.61 5.46
N LEU A 263 -7.59 -11.70 4.75
CA LEU A 263 -6.63 -12.41 3.88
C LEU A 263 -6.62 -11.85 2.45
N ASP A 264 -7.70 -11.18 2.03
CA ASP A 264 -7.96 -10.73 0.67
C ASP A 264 -8.26 -11.88 -0.31
N ILE A 265 -9.16 -12.78 0.07
CA ILE A 265 -9.60 -13.92 -0.74
C ILE A 265 -11.12 -14.00 -0.81
N ALA A 266 -11.64 -14.33 -1.98
CA ALA A 266 -13.04 -14.70 -2.18
C ALA A 266 -13.15 -16.02 -2.96
N VAL A 267 -14.20 -16.79 -2.65
CA VAL A 267 -14.59 -17.97 -3.44
C VAL A 267 -15.93 -17.69 -4.10
N LEU A 268 -15.95 -17.86 -5.41
CA LEU A 268 -17.11 -17.68 -6.27
C LEU A 268 -17.68 -19.04 -6.63
N LYS A 269 -19.01 -19.12 -6.65
CA LYS A 269 -19.77 -20.29 -7.08
C LYS A 269 -20.64 -19.93 -8.27
N THR A 270 -20.59 -20.75 -9.32
CA THR A 270 -21.46 -20.63 -10.48
C THR A 270 -22.12 -21.97 -10.81
N THR A 271 -23.14 -21.94 -11.67
CA THR A 271 -23.86 -23.13 -12.14
C THR A 271 -23.79 -23.20 -13.66
N GLY A 272 -23.49 -24.38 -14.20
CA GLY A 272 -23.50 -24.62 -15.64
C GLY A 272 -22.21 -24.23 -16.36
N TYR A 273 -21.11 -24.02 -15.63
CA TYR A 273 -19.78 -23.82 -16.19
C TYR A 273 -18.73 -24.53 -15.35
N ASP A 274 -18.21 -25.62 -15.91
CA ASP A 274 -17.16 -26.44 -15.31
C ASP A 274 -15.96 -26.47 -16.25
N VAL A 275 -14.79 -26.16 -15.68
CA VAL A 275 -13.50 -26.18 -16.37
C VAL A 275 -12.51 -27.00 -15.54
N PRO A 276 -11.34 -27.39 -16.09
CA PRO A 276 -10.32 -28.06 -15.30
C PRO A 276 -10.00 -27.27 -14.01
N ALA A 277 -9.87 -28.00 -12.90
CA ALA A 277 -9.56 -27.41 -11.62
C ALA A 277 -8.04 -27.39 -11.42
N LEU A 278 -7.53 -26.27 -10.91
CA LEU A 278 -6.15 -26.19 -10.45
C LEU A 278 -6.04 -26.66 -9.00
N HIS A 279 -4.86 -27.18 -8.66
CA HIS A 279 -4.55 -27.67 -7.31
C HIS A 279 -3.48 -26.81 -6.66
N PHE A 280 -3.67 -26.47 -5.39
CA PHE A 280 -2.67 -25.75 -4.61
C PHE A 280 -1.49 -26.63 -4.22
N ASP A 281 -0.27 -26.11 -4.35
CA ASP A 281 0.87 -26.60 -3.58
C ASP A 281 0.84 -25.94 -2.20
N THR A 282 0.57 -26.73 -1.16
CA THR A 282 0.46 -26.25 0.22
C THR A 282 1.82 -26.11 0.92
N GLN A 283 2.93 -26.27 0.21
CA GLN A 283 4.25 -25.96 0.73
C GLN A 283 4.60 -24.48 0.55
N VAL A 284 5.34 -23.94 1.53
CA VAL A 284 5.93 -22.60 1.40
C VAL A 284 7.10 -22.69 0.43
N GLN A 285 7.04 -21.87 -0.62
CA GLN A 285 8.03 -21.89 -1.69
C GLN A 285 9.31 -21.15 -1.29
N ALA A 286 10.44 -21.73 -1.70
CA ALA A 286 11.75 -21.16 -1.46
C ALA A 286 12.08 -20.05 -2.46
N ARG A 287 13.03 -19.19 -2.09
CA ARG A 287 13.63 -18.23 -3.03
C ARG A 287 14.20 -18.97 -4.24
N GLY A 288 13.89 -18.48 -5.44
CA GLY A 288 14.31 -19.06 -6.72
C GLY A 288 13.31 -20.05 -7.31
N THR A 289 12.23 -20.41 -6.60
CA THR A 289 11.14 -21.19 -7.20
C THR A 289 10.58 -20.42 -8.39
N GLN A 290 10.58 -21.08 -9.55
CA GLN A 290 10.09 -20.53 -10.82
C GLN A 290 8.60 -20.78 -10.99
N GLY A 291 7.93 -19.85 -11.65
CA GLY A 291 6.53 -19.97 -11.97
C GLY A 291 6.07 -19.03 -13.08
N VAL A 292 4.76 -19.00 -13.28
CA VAL A 292 4.07 -18.19 -14.28
C VAL A 292 2.92 -17.49 -13.58
N VAL A 293 2.81 -16.18 -13.78
CA VAL A 293 1.61 -15.42 -13.38
C VAL A 293 0.67 -15.37 -14.57
N LEU A 294 -0.61 -15.66 -14.34
CA LEU A 294 -1.66 -15.58 -15.35
C LEU A 294 -2.77 -14.64 -14.88
N GLY A 295 -3.33 -13.85 -15.79
CA GLY A 295 -4.44 -12.95 -15.47
C GLY A 295 -4.92 -12.10 -16.64
N TYR A 296 -5.92 -11.26 -16.37
CA TYR A 296 -6.61 -10.39 -17.34
C TYR A 296 -6.29 -8.91 -17.04
N PRO A 297 -5.08 -8.44 -17.38
CA PRO A 297 -4.67 -7.09 -17.06
C PRO A 297 -5.54 -6.06 -17.78
N GLU A 298 -5.91 -5.00 -17.07
CA GLU A 298 -6.64 -3.84 -17.59
C GLU A 298 -7.95 -4.24 -18.32
N GLY A 299 -8.60 -5.32 -17.87
CA GLY A 299 -9.84 -5.84 -18.47
C GLY A 299 -9.66 -6.55 -19.80
N GLY A 300 -8.42 -6.68 -20.28
CA GLY A 300 -8.05 -7.22 -21.57
C GLY A 300 -8.16 -8.75 -21.68
N PRO A 301 -7.56 -9.35 -22.73
CA PRO A 301 -7.49 -10.80 -22.87
C PRO A 301 -6.59 -11.43 -21.80
N LEU A 302 -6.69 -12.76 -21.65
CA LEU A 302 -5.78 -13.52 -20.79
C LEU A 302 -4.32 -13.27 -21.23
N THR A 303 -3.49 -12.92 -20.26
CA THR A 303 -2.04 -12.77 -20.42
C THR A 303 -1.32 -13.67 -19.42
N TYR A 304 -0.05 -13.91 -19.69
CA TYR A 304 0.83 -14.72 -18.87
C TYR A 304 2.24 -14.18 -18.92
N GLY A 305 3.00 -14.36 -17.84
CA GLY A 305 4.37 -13.88 -17.73
C GLY A 305 5.21 -14.73 -16.79
N SER A 306 6.51 -14.80 -17.06
CA SER A 306 7.48 -15.46 -16.19
C SER A 306 7.49 -14.82 -14.81
N ALA A 307 7.59 -15.64 -13.78
CA ALA A 307 7.70 -15.21 -12.39
C ALA A 307 8.76 -16.03 -11.64
N GLY A 308 9.32 -15.46 -10.58
CA GLY A 308 10.17 -16.16 -9.65
C GLY A 308 9.97 -15.68 -8.21
N VAL A 309 9.95 -16.59 -7.25
CA VAL A 309 9.84 -16.25 -5.82
C VAL A 309 11.16 -15.63 -5.36
N MET A 310 11.15 -14.35 -5.00
CA MET A 310 12.33 -13.62 -4.51
C MET A 310 12.50 -13.76 -3.00
N ALA A 311 11.39 -13.72 -2.26
CA ALA A 311 11.35 -13.88 -0.81
C ALA A 311 9.96 -14.33 -0.36
N SER A 312 9.92 -14.94 0.84
CA SER A 312 8.68 -15.36 1.50
C SER A 312 8.71 -14.83 2.93
N PHE A 313 7.73 -14.04 3.34
CA PHE A 313 7.69 -13.40 4.66
C PHE A 313 6.26 -13.09 5.10
N ASN A 314 6.07 -12.87 6.40
CA ASN A 314 4.81 -12.35 6.92
C ASN A 314 4.78 -10.83 6.74
N ALA A 315 3.97 -10.35 5.81
CA ALA A 315 3.70 -8.93 5.63
C ALA A 315 2.67 -8.46 6.66
N VAL A 316 3.00 -7.42 7.40
CA VAL A 316 2.06 -6.72 8.27
C VAL A 316 1.48 -5.53 7.50
N GLY A 317 0.24 -5.71 7.05
CA GLY A 317 -0.53 -4.75 6.27
C GLY A 317 -1.79 -4.32 6.99
N ARG A 318 -2.61 -3.52 6.33
CA ARG A 318 -4.02 -3.32 6.72
C ARG A 318 -4.90 -4.23 5.89
N ASP A 319 -6.14 -4.45 6.32
CA ASP A 319 -7.10 -5.16 5.47
C ASP A 319 -7.48 -4.34 4.23
N ILE A 320 -8.29 -4.92 3.34
CA ILE A 320 -8.72 -4.24 2.10
C ILE A 320 -9.54 -2.97 2.37
N TYR A 321 -10.08 -2.77 3.58
CA TYR A 321 -10.80 -1.56 3.98
C TYR A 321 -9.93 -0.56 4.72
N ASN A 322 -8.62 -0.80 4.75
CA ASN A 322 -7.65 0.00 5.47
C ASN A 322 -7.89 0.02 7.00
N GLN A 323 -8.56 -1.02 7.51
CA GLN A 323 -8.91 -1.21 8.92
C GLN A 323 -7.99 -2.26 9.57
N GLY A 324 -7.79 -2.09 10.88
CA GLY A 324 -6.96 -3.00 11.67
C GLY A 324 -5.52 -3.15 11.17
N LEU A 325 -4.80 -4.11 11.74
CA LEU A 325 -3.56 -4.66 11.18
C LEU A 325 -3.82 -6.14 10.90
N THR A 326 -3.36 -6.62 9.75
CA THR A 326 -3.40 -8.03 9.36
C THR A 326 -1.98 -8.51 9.07
N SER A 327 -1.72 -9.79 9.32
CA SER A 327 -0.46 -10.44 9.02
C SER A 327 -0.72 -11.55 8.01
N ARG A 328 -0.12 -11.44 6.82
CA ARG A 328 -0.31 -12.38 5.71
C ARG A 328 1.02 -12.96 5.30
N LEU A 329 1.07 -14.28 5.06
CA LEU A 329 2.23 -14.89 4.42
C LEU A 329 2.20 -14.54 2.92
N VAL A 330 3.20 -13.79 2.46
CA VAL A 330 3.28 -13.31 1.08
C VAL A 330 4.57 -13.75 0.42
N TYR A 331 4.51 -13.87 -0.91
CA TYR A 331 5.68 -13.94 -1.77
C TYR A 331 5.92 -12.60 -2.41
N GLU A 332 7.17 -12.15 -2.36
CA GLU A 332 7.71 -11.14 -3.26
C GLU A 332 8.16 -11.84 -4.54
N LEU A 333 7.69 -11.35 -5.69
CA LEU A 333 7.86 -11.99 -6.98
C LEU A 333 8.67 -11.11 -7.93
N ASP A 334 9.60 -11.73 -8.66
CA ASP A 334 10.23 -11.13 -9.85
C ASP A 334 9.26 -11.36 -11.01
N ALA A 335 8.29 -10.44 -11.15
CA ALA A 335 7.18 -10.56 -12.07
C ALA A 335 6.54 -9.19 -12.33
N ILE A 336 6.13 -8.95 -13.58
CA ILE A 336 5.34 -7.77 -13.94
C ILE A 336 3.88 -8.03 -13.59
N VAL A 337 3.36 -7.30 -12.60
CA VAL A 337 1.96 -7.36 -12.16
C VAL A 337 1.26 -6.05 -12.51
N ARG A 338 0.08 -6.14 -13.14
CA ARG A 338 -0.75 -5.01 -13.59
C ARG A 338 -2.16 -5.11 -13.02
N PRO A 339 -2.90 -3.99 -12.87
CA PRO A 339 -4.30 -4.03 -12.48
C PRO A 339 -5.06 -5.04 -13.34
N GLY A 340 -5.96 -5.83 -12.75
CA GLY A 340 -6.64 -6.94 -13.43
C GLY A 340 -5.94 -8.31 -13.27
N ASN A 341 -4.64 -8.37 -12.95
CA ASN A 341 -3.99 -9.63 -12.55
C ASN A 341 -4.41 -10.09 -11.14
N SER A 342 -4.97 -9.22 -10.31
CA SER A 342 -5.48 -9.55 -8.97
C SER A 342 -6.45 -10.72 -9.03
N GLY A 343 -6.25 -11.70 -8.14
CA GLY A 343 -6.99 -12.95 -8.07
C GLY A 343 -6.46 -14.04 -9.01
N GLY A 344 -5.52 -13.71 -9.89
CA GLY A 344 -4.85 -14.65 -10.78
C GLY A 344 -3.84 -15.53 -10.05
N PRO A 345 -3.58 -16.76 -10.52
CA PRO A 345 -2.65 -17.66 -9.86
C PRO A 345 -1.19 -17.34 -10.22
N LEU A 346 -0.31 -17.51 -9.25
CA LEU A 346 1.09 -17.85 -9.48
C LEU A 346 1.18 -19.37 -9.57
N VAL A 347 1.54 -19.92 -10.73
CA VAL A 347 1.59 -21.37 -10.99
C VAL A 347 3.04 -21.83 -11.14
N GLY A 348 3.40 -22.93 -10.50
CA GLY A 348 4.71 -23.56 -10.65
C GLY A 348 4.84 -24.28 -11.99
N LEU A 349 6.06 -24.70 -12.32
CA LEU A 349 6.31 -25.44 -13.57
C LEU A 349 5.66 -26.84 -13.63
N ASN A 350 5.07 -27.27 -12.52
CA ASN A 350 4.31 -28.52 -12.39
C ASN A 350 2.78 -28.32 -12.50
N GLY A 351 2.31 -27.12 -12.86
CA GLY A 351 0.88 -26.81 -12.99
C GLY A 351 0.16 -26.53 -11.67
N GLN A 352 0.86 -26.58 -10.52
CA GLN A 352 0.24 -26.34 -9.21
C GLN A 352 0.27 -24.85 -8.83
N VAL A 353 -0.79 -24.39 -8.18
CA VAL A 353 -0.92 -23.01 -7.70
C VAL A 353 -0.05 -22.83 -6.47
N LEU A 354 0.96 -21.98 -6.60
CA LEU A 354 1.88 -21.60 -5.52
C LEU A 354 1.33 -20.44 -4.70
N GLY A 355 0.51 -19.58 -5.30
CA GLY A 355 -0.10 -18.44 -4.62
C GLY A 355 -1.12 -17.68 -5.49
N VAL A 356 -1.72 -16.64 -4.91
CA VAL A 356 -2.71 -15.78 -5.59
C VAL A 356 -2.19 -14.34 -5.64
N VAL A 357 -2.00 -13.81 -6.84
CA VAL A 357 -1.52 -12.44 -7.06
C VAL A 357 -2.55 -11.47 -6.51
N PHE A 358 -2.11 -10.49 -5.70
CA PHE A 358 -3.03 -9.53 -5.07
C PHE A 358 -2.56 -8.08 -5.12
N SER A 359 -1.26 -7.83 -5.35
CA SER A 359 -0.72 -6.47 -5.41
C SER A 359 0.61 -6.42 -6.15
N ARG A 360 1.16 -5.20 -6.30
CA ARG A 360 2.46 -4.92 -6.91
C ARG A 360 3.26 -3.93 -6.08
N SER A 361 4.56 -3.87 -6.31
CA SER A 361 5.39 -2.85 -5.69
C SER A 361 5.09 -1.45 -6.24
N THR A 362 5.01 -0.47 -5.34
CA THR A 362 4.90 0.95 -5.67
C THR A 362 6.24 1.56 -6.09
N THR A 363 7.34 0.88 -5.78
CA THR A 363 8.71 1.39 -5.98
C THR A 363 9.44 0.72 -7.14
N ASN A 364 9.04 -0.51 -7.52
CA ASN A 364 9.65 -1.28 -8.61
C ASN A 364 8.58 -1.98 -9.47
N PRO A 365 8.43 -1.63 -10.76
CA PRO A 365 7.39 -2.20 -11.62
C PRO A 365 7.61 -3.68 -11.98
N TYR A 366 8.79 -4.24 -11.71
CA TYR A 366 9.11 -5.65 -11.93
C TYR A 366 8.88 -6.52 -10.68
N VAL A 367 8.37 -5.94 -9.60
CA VAL A 367 8.06 -6.69 -8.38
C VAL A 367 6.56 -6.79 -8.14
N GLY A 368 6.08 -8.03 -8.06
CA GLY A 368 4.70 -8.38 -7.71
C GLY A 368 4.60 -8.99 -6.32
N PHE A 369 3.38 -9.06 -5.79
CA PHE A 369 3.09 -9.76 -4.53
C PHE A 369 1.95 -10.77 -4.72
N ALA A 370 2.16 -11.97 -4.16
CA ALA A 370 1.15 -13.01 -4.11
C ALA A 370 0.94 -13.51 -2.68
N LEU A 371 -0.30 -13.82 -2.32
CA LEU A 371 -0.65 -14.55 -1.12
C LEU A 371 -0.14 -15.99 -1.26
N ALA A 372 0.61 -16.47 -0.28
CA ALA A 372 1.14 -17.83 -0.34
C ALA A 372 0.02 -18.87 -0.24
N ALA A 373 0.08 -19.91 -1.08
CA ALA A 373 -0.94 -20.94 -1.19
C ALA A 373 -1.36 -21.63 0.13
N PRO A 374 -0.51 -21.88 1.15
CA PRO A 374 -0.94 -22.64 2.32
C PRO A 374 -2.15 -22.03 3.06
N ALA A 375 -2.14 -20.70 3.26
CA ALA A 375 -3.24 -20.00 3.92
C ALA A 375 -4.49 -19.92 3.03
N VAL A 376 -4.30 -19.63 1.74
CA VAL A 376 -5.39 -19.56 0.75
C VAL A 376 -6.08 -20.91 0.60
N ALA A 377 -5.30 -21.99 0.47
CA ALA A 377 -5.83 -23.34 0.31
C ALA A 377 -6.64 -23.79 1.52
N ALA A 378 -6.23 -23.41 2.74
CA ALA A 378 -6.98 -23.70 3.96
C ALA A 378 -8.35 -22.99 3.96
N GLU A 379 -8.37 -21.71 3.58
CA GLU A 379 -9.61 -20.91 3.52
C GLU A 379 -10.56 -21.43 2.43
N VAL A 380 -10.03 -21.74 1.25
CA VAL A 380 -10.78 -22.35 0.14
C VAL A 380 -11.33 -23.72 0.55
N HIS A 381 -10.53 -24.57 1.20
CA HIS A 381 -10.99 -25.87 1.67
C HIS A 381 -12.12 -25.76 2.69
N SER A 382 -12.01 -24.80 3.62
CA SER A 382 -13.06 -24.48 4.60
C SER A 382 -14.37 -24.06 3.91
N ALA A 383 -14.28 -23.14 2.93
CA ALA A 383 -15.42 -22.66 2.17
C ALA A 383 -16.12 -23.79 1.38
N LEU A 384 -15.36 -24.66 0.73
CA LEU A 384 -15.90 -25.77 -0.07
C LEU A 384 -16.52 -26.87 0.78
N SER A 385 -16.02 -27.07 2.01
CA SER A 385 -16.51 -28.10 2.95
C SER A 385 -17.67 -27.60 3.82
N GLY A 386 -17.87 -26.28 3.91
CA GLY A 386 -18.89 -25.64 4.74
C GLY A 386 -20.21 -25.33 4.01
N PRO A 387 -21.12 -24.59 4.67
CA PRO A 387 -22.34 -24.09 4.04
C PRO A 387 -22.00 -23.08 2.92
N GLN A 388 -22.44 -23.38 1.71
CA GLN A 388 -22.14 -22.58 0.50
C GLN A 388 -23.22 -21.53 0.23
N ASN A 389 -23.66 -20.83 1.28
CA ASN A 389 -24.66 -19.78 1.17
C ASN A 389 -24.01 -18.50 0.61
N PRO A 390 -24.76 -17.66 -0.11
CA PRO A 390 -24.29 -16.34 -0.49
C PRO A 390 -23.82 -15.54 0.73
N VAL A 391 -22.67 -14.89 0.63
CA VAL A 391 -22.15 -13.96 1.64
C VAL A 391 -22.12 -12.54 1.10
N SER A 392 -22.11 -11.55 2.00
CA SER A 392 -21.98 -10.15 1.61
C SER A 392 -20.55 -9.84 1.16
N THR A 393 -20.42 -9.04 0.12
CA THR A 393 -19.17 -8.40 -0.34
C THR A 393 -18.88 -7.09 0.40
N GLU A 394 -19.62 -6.84 1.49
CA GLU A 394 -19.55 -5.65 2.34
C GLU A 394 -19.66 -4.33 1.54
N GLY A 395 -18.82 -3.34 1.84
CA GLY A 395 -18.83 -2.03 1.23
C GLY A 395 -17.73 -1.82 0.21
N CYS A 396 -17.67 -0.60 -0.32
CA CYS A 396 -16.60 -0.14 -1.20
C CYS A 396 -15.25 -0.10 -0.49
N VAL A 397 -14.22 -0.56 -1.18
CA VAL A 397 -12.82 -0.33 -0.78
C VAL A 397 -12.55 1.20 -0.87
N PRO A 398 -11.88 1.79 0.15
CA PRO A 398 -11.68 3.24 0.26
C PRO A 398 -10.65 3.85 -0.71
#